data_AF-A0A949G4C8-F1
#
_entry.id   AF-A0A949G4C8-F1
#
_cell.length_a   1.000
_cell.length_b   1.000
_cell.length_c   1.000
_cell.angle_alpha   90.00
_cell.angle_beta   90.00
_cell.angle_gamma   90.00
#
_symmetry.space_group_name_H-M   'P 1'
#
loop_
_entity.id
_entity.type
_entity.pdbx_description
1 polymer ?
#
loop_
_entity_poly.entity_id
_entity_poly.type
_entity_poly.pdbx_seq_one_letter_code
_entity_poly.pdbx_strand_id
1 'polypeptide(L)'
;MQIAILGASLTNKTELSLALRDFLEKCAIDLEVAERSAIESIKHDDVVLLRGLDLTTSSESQLVLDQEIRASLQTRGISFQVIYGQGSQCLQNALFCLAAKAPQWAHILLRSEAPVRWTGACETCGDGLCEHQLFSKLITGKK
;
A
#
# COMPACT_ATOMS: atom_id res chain seq x y z
N MET A 1 -19.13 -1.88 3.79
CA MET A 1 -17.81 -1.77 3.17
C MET A 1 -17.02 -3.01 3.55
N GLN A 2 -16.42 -3.71 2.59
CA GLN A 2 -15.51 -4.83 2.85
C GLN A 2 -14.13 -4.54 2.25
N ILE A 3 -13.12 -5.32 2.63
CA ILE A 3 -11.78 -5.27 2.06
C ILE A 3 -11.63 -6.43 1.08
N ALA A 4 -11.55 -6.13 -0.21
CA ALA A 4 -11.35 -7.14 -1.25
C ALA A 4 -9.86 -7.29 -1.58
N ILE A 5 -9.31 -8.50 -1.41
CA ILE A 5 -7.91 -8.81 -1.74
C ILE A 5 -7.84 -9.55 -3.08
N LEU A 6 -7.09 -8.97 -4.02
CA LEU A 6 -6.84 -9.45 -5.38
C LEU A 6 -5.36 -9.71 -5.62
N GLY A 7 -5.03 -10.38 -6.72
CA GLY A 7 -3.66 -10.62 -7.16
C GLY A 7 -3.53 -11.88 -8.02
N ALA A 8 -2.41 -12.02 -8.72
CA ALA A 8 -2.14 -13.18 -9.56
C ALA A 8 -2.00 -14.48 -8.74
N SER A 9 -2.10 -15.63 -9.39
CA SER A 9 -1.81 -16.94 -8.77
C SER A 9 -0.43 -16.92 -8.09
N LEU A 10 -0.33 -17.53 -6.91
CA LEU A 10 0.90 -17.60 -6.10
C LEU A 10 1.39 -16.27 -5.52
N THR A 11 0.65 -15.17 -5.68
CA THR A 11 0.83 -14.03 -4.77
C THR A 11 0.28 -14.46 -3.41
N ASN A 12 1.02 -14.24 -2.31
CA ASN A 12 0.65 -14.61 -0.94
C ASN A 12 -0.58 -13.84 -0.41
N LYS A 13 -1.71 -13.86 -1.15
CA LYS A 13 -2.98 -13.20 -0.83
C LYS A 13 -3.57 -13.76 0.46
N THR A 14 -3.48 -15.07 0.63
CA THR A 14 -3.98 -15.77 1.82
C THR A 14 -3.20 -15.39 3.07
N GLU A 15 -1.87 -15.23 2.97
CA GLU A 15 -1.05 -14.75 4.09
C GLU A 15 -1.46 -13.34 4.51
N LEU A 16 -1.62 -12.41 3.55
CA LEU A 16 -2.08 -11.06 3.84
C LEU A 16 -3.50 -11.06 4.41
N SER A 17 -4.41 -11.85 3.84
CA SER A 17 -5.80 -11.98 4.27
C SER A 17 -5.88 -12.41 5.73
N LEU A 18 -5.14 -13.46 6.11
CA LEU A 18 -5.07 -13.95 7.49
C LEU A 18 -4.46 -12.92 8.44
N ALA A 19 -3.33 -12.33 8.07
CA ALA A 19 -2.65 -11.33 8.91
C ALA A 19 -3.52 -10.08 9.12
N LEU A 20 -4.28 -9.68 8.10
CA LEU A 20 -5.17 -8.54 8.18
C LEU A 20 -6.40 -8.85 9.06
N ARG A 21 -7.00 -10.03 8.91
CA ARG A 21 -8.12 -10.48 9.78
C ARG A 21 -7.71 -10.52 11.25
N ASP A 22 -6.56 -11.13 11.54
CA ASP A 22 -6.01 -11.22 12.90
C ASP A 22 -5.77 -9.82 13.50
N PHE A 23 -5.25 -8.87 12.72
CA PHE A 23 -5.08 -7.50 13.17
C PHE A 23 -6.41 -6.81 13.47
N LEU A 24 -7.38 -6.90 12.55
CA LEU A 24 -8.68 -6.25 12.69
C LEU A 24 -9.46 -6.80 13.90
N GLU A 25 -9.40 -8.12 14.12
CA GLU A 25 -10.01 -8.77 15.28
C GLU A 25 -9.39 -8.29 16.59
N LYS A 26 -8.04 -8.23 16.67
CA LYS A 26 -7.32 -7.72 17.85
C LYS A 26 -7.66 -6.26 18.17
N CYS A 27 -7.96 -5.48 17.15
CA CYS A 27 -8.32 -4.07 17.28
C CYS A 27 -9.83 -3.82 17.41
N ALA A 28 -10.67 -4.88 17.41
CA ALA A 28 -12.12 -4.79 17.40
C ALA A 28 -12.68 -3.91 16.27
N ILE A 29 -12.07 -3.99 15.07
CA ILE A 29 -12.52 -3.28 13.87
C ILE A 29 -13.45 -4.19 13.07
N ASP A 30 -14.70 -3.78 12.91
CA ASP A 30 -15.71 -4.50 12.14
C ASP A 30 -15.55 -4.24 10.63
N LEU A 31 -14.54 -4.88 10.03
CA LEU A 31 -14.31 -4.90 8.59
C LEU A 31 -14.09 -6.33 8.10
N GLU A 32 -14.95 -6.77 7.19
CA GLU A 32 -14.79 -8.08 6.55
C GLU A 32 -13.66 -8.04 5.52
N VAL A 33 -12.73 -8.99 5.61
CA VAL A 33 -11.66 -9.18 4.62
C VAL A 33 -12.02 -10.35 3.74
N ALA A 34 -11.94 -10.19 2.43
CA ALA A 34 -12.41 -11.19 1.50
C ALA A 34 -11.45 -11.37 0.33
N GLU A 35 -10.94 -12.59 0.15
CA GLU A 35 -10.20 -12.97 -1.04
C GLU A 35 -11.16 -13.08 -2.22
N ARG A 36 -10.81 -12.45 -3.35
CA ARG A 36 -11.62 -12.45 -4.56
C ARG A 36 -10.79 -12.90 -5.74
N SER A 37 -11.40 -13.77 -6.55
CA SER A 37 -10.87 -14.20 -7.84
C SER A 37 -11.61 -13.53 -9.00
N ALA A 38 -12.84 -13.08 -8.74
CA ALA A 38 -13.78 -12.54 -9.70
C ALA A 38 -14.13 -11.10 -9.31
N ILE A 39 -13.80 -10.16 -10.20
CA ILE A 39 -13.91 -8.71 -9.95
C ILE A 39 -15.38 -8.31 -9.91
N GLU A 40 -16.26 -9.00 -10.63
CA GLU A 40 -17.70 -8.75 -10.79
C GLU A 40 -18.42 -8.58 -9.44
N SER A 41 -17.97 -9.30 -8.42
CA SER A 41 -18.54 -9.27 -7.06
C SER A 41 -18.15 -8.05 -6.22
N ILE A 42 -17.19 -7.24 -6.69
CA ILE A 42 -16.66 -6.07 -5.98
C ILE A 42 -17.58 -4.87 -6.19
N LYS A 43 -17.96 -4.24 -5.08
CA LYS A 43 -18.75 -3.00 -5.04
C LYS A 43 -17.83 -1.79 -5.07
N HIS A 44 -18.32 -0.65 -5.55
CA HIS A 44 -17.55 0.60 -5.60
C HIS A 44 -17.12 1.12 -4.23
N ASP A 45 -17.89 0.83 -3.17
CA ASP A 45 -17.58 1.21 -1.79
C ASP A 45 -16.60 0.25 -1.09
N ASP A 46 -16.15 -0.80 -1.77
CA ASP A 46 -15.19 -1.75 -1.19
C ASP A 46 -13.77 -1.19 -1.28
N VAL A 47 -12.95 -1.48 -0.26
CA VAL A 47 -11.52 -1.18 -0.32
C VAL A 47 -10.83 -2.32 -1.06
N VAL A 48 -10.33 -2.04 -2.27
CA VAL A 48 -9.67 -3.04 -3.09
C VAL A 48 -8.15 -2.97 -2.92
N LEU A 49 -7.57 -4.06 -2.43
CA LEU A 49 -6.13 -4.25 -2.29
C LEU A 49 -5.64 -5.27 -3.32
N LEU A 50 -4.78 -4.84 -4.25
CA LEU A 50 -4.15 -5.70 -5.23
C LEU A 50 -2.73 -6.06 -4.77
N ARG A 51 -2.41 -7.34 -4.62
CA ARG A 51 -1.02 -7.77 -4.34
C ARG A 51 -0.13 -7.47 -5.54
N GLY A 52 0.97 -6.75 -5.27
CA GLY A 52 2.06 -6.57 -6.22
C GLY A 52 2.81 -7.88 -6.49
N LEU A 53 3.52 -7.88 -7.61
CA LEU A 53 4.36 -8.98 -8.09
C LEU A 53 5.80 -8.88 -7.55
N ASP A 54 5.93 -8.81 -6.22
CA ASP A 54 7.19 -8.52 -5.52
C ASP A 54 7.92 -9.79 -5.06
N LEU A 55 7.34 -10.94 -5.41
CA LEU A 55 7.86 -12.27 -5.09
C LEU A 55 8.71 -12.77 -6.25
N THR A 56 10.03 -12.70 -6.10
CA THR A 56 11.01 -13.23 -7.07
C THR A 56 10.75 -12.82 -8.53
N THR A 57 11.44 -13.41 -9.49
CA THR A 57 11.15 -13.22 -10.92
C THR A 57 9.76 -13.76 -11.23
N SER A 58 8.81 -12.86 -11.46
CA SER A 58 7.44 -13.23 -11.83
C SER A 58 7.39 -13.85 -13.22
N SER A 59 6.55 -14.86 -13.41
CA SER A 59 6.33 -15.45 -14.73
C SER A 59 5.57 -14.48 -15.63
N GLU A 60 5.70 -14.67 -16.95
CA GLU A 60 4.93 -13.93 -17.95
C GLU A 60 3.41 -14.07 -17.71
N SER A 61 2.95 -15.27 -17.33
CA SER A 61 1.55 -15.50 -16.98
C SER A 61 1.07 -14.69 -15.77
N GLN A 62 1.94 -14.45 -14.77
CA GLN A 62 1.60 -13.61 -13.63
C GLN A 62 1.50 -12.14 -14.03
N LEU A 63 2.41 -11.67 -14.89
CA LEU A 63 2.40 -10.30 -15.42
C LEU A 63 1.14 -10.02 -16.22
N VAL A 64 0.76 -10.94 -17.12
CA VAL A 64 -0.47 -10.82 -17.93
C VAL A 64 -1.69 -10.79 -17.02
N LEU A 65 -1.81 -11.73 -16.09
CA LEU A 65 -2.97 -11.79 -15.18
C LEU A 65 -3.09 -10.54 -14.29
N ASP A 66 -1.97 -10.05 -13.76
CA ASP A 66 -1.92 -8.81 -12.97
C ASP A 66 -2.33 -7.58 -13.82
N GLN A 67 -1.90 -7.50 -15.08
CA GLN A 67 -2.35 -6.47 -16.02
C GLN A 67 -3.85 -6.57 -16.32
N GLU A 68 -4.37 -7.77 -16.56
CA GLU A 68 -5.80 -8.01 -16.81
C GLU A 68 -6.67 -7.60 -15.62
N ILE A 69 -6.22 -7.90 -14.39
CA ILE A 69 -6.91 -7.47 -13.17
C ILE A 69 -6.95 -5.94 -13.09
N ARG A 70 -5.81 -5.26 -13.31
CA ARG A 70 -5.74 -3.79 -13.28
C ARG A 70 -6.62 -3.16 -14.36
N ALA A 71 -6.56 -3.67 -15.59
CA ALA A 71 -7.35 -3.19 -16.71
C ALA A 71 -8.86 -3.34 -16.43
N SER A 72 -9.27 -4.47 -15.84
CA SER A 72 -10.66 -4.74 -15.49
C SER A 72 -11.16 -3.82 -14.37
N LEU A 73 -10.35 -3.56 -13.33
CA LEU A 73 -10.69 -2.60 -12.27
C LEU A 73 -10.83 -1.18 -12.83
N GLN A 74 -9.90 -0.76 -13.69
CA GLN A 74 -9.92 0.56 -14.34
C GLN A 74 -11.13 0.74 -15.25
N THR A 75 -11.43 -0.26 -16.09
CA THR A 75 -12.60 -0.24 -17.00
C THR A 75 -13.91 -0.09 -16.24
N ARG A 76 -13.99 -0.63 -15.01
CA ARG A 76 -15.17 -0.53 -14.14
C ARG A 76 -15.18 0.70 -13.22
N GLY A 77 -14.12 1.52 -13.27
CA GLY A 77 -13.97 2.69 -12.40
C GLY A 77 -13.80 2.33 -10.92
N ILE A 78 -13.34 1.12 -10.60
CA ILE A 78 -13.11 0.68 -9.22
C ILE A 78 -11.73 1.16 -8.79
N SER A 79 -11.69 1.97 -7.73
CA SER A 79 -10.44 2.40 -7.12
C SER A 79 -9.77 1.24 -6.39
N PHE A 80 -8.47 1.06 -6.60
CA PHE A 80 -7.68 0.03 -5.92
C PHE A 80 -6.31 0.55 -5.53
N GLN A 81 -5.70 -0.08 -4.53
CA GLN A 81 -4.31 0.17 -4.14
C GLN A 81 -3.48 -1.07 -4.39
N VAL A 82 -2.34 -0.90 -5.06
CA VAL A 82 -1.34 -1.97 -5.16
C VAL A 82 -0.52 -2.01 -3.88
N ILE A 83 -0.47 -3.16 -3.24
CA ILE A 83 0.27 -3.40 -2.01
C ILE A 83 1.53 -4.18 -2.35
N TYR A 84 2.67 -3.53 -2.12
CA TYR A 84 4.01 -4.11 -2.24
C TYR A 84 4.55 -4.55 -0.87
N GLY A 85 5.53 -5.43 -0.85
CA GLY A 85 6.33 -5.78 0.34
C GLY A 85 6.32 -7.27 0.67
N GLN A 86 7.31 -7.66 1.48
CA GLN A 86 7.53 -9.04 1.93
C GLN A 86 7.31 -9.16 3.44
N GLY A 87 6.81 -10.32 3.87
CA GLY A 87 6.51 -10.61 5.28
C GLY A 87 5.65 -9.52 5.93
N SER A 88 6.11 -8.99 7.07
CA SER A 88 5.37 -7.99 7.86
C SER A 88 5.19 -6.64 7.17
N GLN A 89 6.03 -6.30 6.18
CA GLN A 89 5.91 -5.05 5.43
C GLN A 89 4.62 -5.00 4.60
N CYS A 90 4.21 -6.15 4.06
CA CYS A 90 2.98 -6.27 3.29
C CYS A 90 1.76 -5.85 4.11
N LEU A 91 1.63 -6.38 5.34
CA LEU A 91 0.56 -6.03 6.26
C LEU A 91 0.59 -4.53 6.59
N GLN A 92 1.77 -3.98 6.89
CA GLN A 92 1.91 -2.55 7.25
C GLN A 92 1.45 -1.63 6.12
N ASN A 93 1.82 -1.95 4.88
CA ASN A 93 1.41 -1.17 3.72
C ASN A 93 -0.10 -1.28 3.48
N ALA A 94 -0.70 -2.45 3.70
CA ALA A 94 -2.15 -2.63 3.64
C ALA A 94 -2.88 -1.81 4.71
N LEU A 95 -2.41 -1.82 5.96
CA LEU A 95 -2.98 -1.01 7.05
C LEU A 95 -2.88 0.49 6.76
N PHE A 96 -1.76 0.95 6.23
CA PHE A 96 -1.58 2.34 5.82
C PHE A 96 -2.57 2.76 4.72
N CYS A 97 -2.77 1.90 3.71
CA CYS A 97 -3.79 2.12 2.70
C CYS A 97 -5.20 2.21 3.31
N LEU A 98 -5.53 1.31 4.24
CA LEU A 98 -6.83 1.29 4.89
C LEU A 98 -7.08 2.54 5.73
N ALA A 99 -6.06 3.08 6.39
CA ALA A 99 -6.19 4.32 7.16
C ALA A 99 -6.65 5.50 6.29
N ALA A 100 -6.17 5.58 5.04
CA ALA A 100 -6.57 6.62 4.09
C ALA A 100 -8.01 6.44 3.58
N LYS A 101 -8.50 5.20 3.50
CA LYS A 101 -9.85 4.88 2.99
C LYS A 101 -10.91 4.81 4.08
N ALA A 102 -10.50 4.57 5.32
CA ALA A 102 -11.38 4.45 6.47
C ALA A 102 -10.84 5.34 7.62
N PRO A 103 -10.97 6.67 7.49
CA PRO A 103 -10.36 7.64 8.40
C PRO A 103 -10.80 7.47 9.86
N GLN A 104 -12.00 6.92 10.09
CA GLN A 104 -12.51 6.61 11.44
C GLN A 104 -11.60 5.65 12.23
N TRP A 105 -10.85 4.78 11.54
CA TRP A 105 -9.90 3.85 12.17
C TRP A 105 -8.44 4.24 11.93
N ALA A 106 -8.16 5.40 11.32
CA ALA A 106 -6.79 5.81 10.98
C ALA A 106 -5.86 5.83 12.19
N HIS A 107 -6.34 6.24 13.36
CA HIS A 107 -5.56 6.27 14.61
C HIS A 107 -5.12 4.89 15.11
N ILE A 108 -5.81 3.82 14.68
CA ILE A 108 -5.48 2.42 15.02
C ILE A 108 -4.64 1.79 13.92
N LEU A 109 -4.96 2.10 12.67
CA LEU A 109 -4.35 1.52 11.47
C LEU A 109 -2.97 2.14 11.15
N LEU A 110 -2.77 3.42 11.46
CA LEU A 110 -1.50 4.09 11.31
C LEU A 110 -0.59 3.74 12.48
N ARG A 111 0.69 3.56 12.16
CA ARG A 111 1.74 3.65 13.17
C ARG A 111 1.74 5.05 13.74
N SER A 112 1.99 5.18 15.04
CA SER A 112 2.43 6.45 15.60
C SER A 112 3.58 6.97 14.76
N GLU A 113 3.44 8.17 14.20
CA GLU A 113 4.51 8.79 13.43
C GLU A 113 5.79 8.72 14.25
N ALA A 114 6.85 8.16 13.66
CA ALA A 114 8.15 8.26 14.28
C ALA A 114 8.41 9.76 14.46
N PRO A 115 8.78 10.22 15.67
CA PRO A 115 9.11 11.61 15.87
C PRO A 115 10.12 12.01 14.80
N VAL A 116 9.94 13.19 14.20
CA VAL A 116 10.77 13.70 13.12
C VAL A 116 12.24 13.50 13.51
N ARG A 117 12.90 12.54 12.87
CA ARG A 117 14.27 12.13 13.22
C ARG A 117 15.31 13.11 12.69
N TRP A 118 14.90 13.99 11.78
CA TRP A 118 15.76 14.96 11.15
C TRP A 118 15.78 16.26 11.96
N THR A 119 16.90 16.53 12.60
CA THR A 119 17.26 17.82 13.22
C THR A 119 18.50 18.43 12.53
N GLY A 120 18.76 18.04 11.28
CA GLY A 120 19.91 18.50 10.50
C GLY A 120 19.83 20.00 10.12
N ALA A 121 20.88 20.51 9.48
CA ALA A 121 21.08 21.95 9.25
C ALA A 121 20.04 22.69 8.37
N CYS A 122 19.11 21.97 7.74
CA CYS A 122 17.97 22.52 6.97
C CYS A 122 16.74 21.65 7.30
N GLU A 123 15.66 22.26 7.76
CA GLU A 123 14.37 21.57 7.99
C GLU A 123 13.61 21.29 6.68
N THR A 124 14.06 21.87 5.56
CA THR A 124 13.47 21.71 4.23
C THR A 124 14.35 20.92 3.26
N CYS A 125 15.33 20.14 3.74
CA CYS A 125 16.20 19.34 2.89
C CYS A 125 15.48 18.22 2.08
N GLY A 126 14.18 18.01 2.30
CA GLY A 126 13.34 17.19 1.42
C GLY A 126 12.74 17.96 0.23
N ASP A 127 12.99 19.27 0.13
CA ASP A 127 12.60 20.13 -0.99
C ASP A 127 13.76 20.23 -2.00
N GLY A 128 13.45 20.09 -3.29
CA GLY A 128 14.46 20.10 -4.35
C GLY A 128 15.22 21.43 -4.51
N LEU A 129 14.69 22.54 -3.97
CA LEU A 129 15.36 23.84 -3.95
C LEU A 129 16.41 23.91 -2.82
N CYS A 130 16.16 23.39 -1.61
CA CYS A 130 17.16 23.29 -0.53
C CYS A 130 18.31 22.38 -0.99
N GLU A 131 18.00 21.24 -1.63
CA GLU A 131 19.03 20.37 -2.22
C GLU A 131 19.85 21.08 -3.31
N HIS A 132 19.20 21.77 -4.26
CA HIS A 132 19.90 22.50 -5.31
C HIS A 132 20.81 23.60 -4.76
N GLN A 133 20.35 24.36 -3.75
CA GLN A 133 21.16 25.38 -3.09
C GLN A 133 22.36 24.78 -2.35
N LEU A 134 22.15 23.69 -1.61
CA LEU A 134 23.21 22.99 -0.88
C LEU A 134 24.29 22.48 -1.84
N PHE A 135 23.89 21.76 -2.90
CA PHE A 135 24.83 21.25 -3.89
C PHE A 135 25.53 22.37 -4.66
N SER A 136 24.82 23.45 -5.00
CA SER A 136 25.44 24.62 -5.65
C SER A 136 26.52 25.25 -4.78
N LYS A 137 26.30 25.39 -3.47
CA LYS A 137 27.31 25.92 -2.53
C LYS A 137 28.52 25.00 -2.41
N LEU A 138 28.30 23.68 -2.34
CA LEU A 138 29.37 22.69 -2.28
C LEU A 138 30.24 22.70 -3.54
N ILE A 139 29.64 22.78 -4.73
CA ILE A 139 30.36 22.82 -6.01
C ILE A 139 31.10 24.14 -6.19
N THR A 140 30.51 25.26 -5.76
CA THR A 140 31.13 26.59 -5.91
C THR A 140 32.17 26.90 -4.83
N GLY A 141 32.35 26.03 -3.83
CA GLY A 141 33.31 26.22 -2.74
C GLY A 141 33.00 27.44 -1.85
N LYS A 142 31.81 28.03 -1.97
CA LYS A 142 31.38 29.17 -1.16
C LYS A 142 30.86 28.66 0.18
N LYS A 143 31.68 28.83 1.22
CA LYS A 143 31.26 28.67 2.62
C LYS A 143 30.34 29.79 3.04
#